data_AF-A0A367AU75-F1
#
_entry.id   AF-A0A367AU75-F1
#
_cell.length_a   1.000
_cell.length_b   1.000
_cell.length_c   1.000
_cell.angle_alpha   90.00
_cell.angle_beta   90.00
_cell.angle_gamma   90.00
#
_symmetry.space_group_name_H-M   'P 1'
#
loop_
_entity.id
_entity.type
_entity.pdbx_description
1 polymer ?
#
loop_
_entity_poly.entity_id
_entity_poly.type
_entity_poly.pdbx_seq_one_letter_code
_entity_poly.pdbx_strand_id
1 'polypeptide(L)'
;MTEPRPPDVRTPLRISLAVVLLLATFGSFGAGFGIMTDCTNTFSCTVTSCSPCATADGWLTGGWIAQGVLLLAGVVLAVLSARRVRLPAVRRAALVLGPLAAVLFVVTTTVATTSF
;
A
#
# COMPACT_ATOMS: atom_id res chain seq x y z
N MET A 1 18.99 38.47 -7.69
CA MET A 1 18.95 37.55 -6.53
C MET A 1 17.68 36.75 -6.65
N THR A 2 17.77 35.50 -7.11
CA THR A 2 16.65 34.57 -7.24
C THR A 2 16.45 33.87 -5.90
N GLU A 3 15.42 34.27 -5.17
CA GLU A 3 15.08 33.66 -3.88
C GLU A 3 14.68 32.18 -4.08
N PRO A 4 15.29 31.21 -3.38
CA PRO A 4 14.91 29.81 -3.49
C PRO A 4 13.48 29.63 -2.96
N ARG A 5 12.54 29.24 -3.83
CA ARG A 5 11.17 28.89 -3.39
C ARG A 5 11.24 27.81 -2.31
N PRO A 6 10.54 27.98 -1.17
CA PRO A 6 10.47 26.94 -0.16
C PRO A 6 9.89 25.66 -0.80
N PRO A 7 10.50 24.48 -0.55
CA PRO A 7 10.08 23.24 -1.19
C PRO A 7 8.64 22.92 -0.80
N ASP A 8 7.79 22.81 -1.82
CA ASP A 8 6.34 22.68 -1.70
C ASP A 8 5.99 21.30 -1.13
N VAL A 9 5.53 21.26 0.13
CA VAL A 9 5.19 20.03 0.88
C VAL A 9 4.03 19.27 0.20
N ARG A 10 3.27 19.94 -0.67
CA ARG A 10 2.15 19.34 -1.42
C ARG A 10 2.59 18.27 -2.41
N THR A 11 3.75 18.43 -3.04
CA THR A 11 4.24 17.51 -4.06
C THR A 11 4.56 16.10 -3.50
N PRO A 12 5.37 15.94 -2.45
CA PRO A 12 5.67 14.61 -1.90
C PRO A 12 4.44 13.94 -1.29
N LEU A 13 3.52 14.72 -0.71
CA LEU A 13 2.27 14.20 -0.16
C LEU A 13 1.34 13.66 -1.27
N ARG A 14 1.18 14.40 -2.38
CA ARG A 14 0.40 13.95 -3.54
C ARG A 14 0.97 12.68 -4.15
N ILE A 15 2.31 12.61 -4.30
CA ILE A 15 2.98 11.40 -4.81
C ILE A 15 2.71 10.22 -3.88
N SER A 16 2.85 10.41 -2.57
CA SER A 16 2.61 9.33 -1.59
C SER A 16 1.17 8.85 -1.61
N LEU A 17 0.20 9.77 -1.68
CA LEU A 17 -1.21 9.41 -1.83
C LEU A 17 -1.50 8.65 -3.12
N ALA A 18 -0.94 9.10 -4.24
CA ALA A 18 -1.10 8.42 -5.52
C ALA A 18 -0.51 7.00 -5.48
N VAL A 19 0.67 6.82 -4.89
CA VAL A 19 1.31 5.52 -4.70
C VAL A 19 0.45 4.60 -3.83
N VAL A 20 -0.03 5.08 -2.69
CA VAL A 20 -0.89 4.29 -1.79
C VAL A 20 -2.19 3.91 -2.49
N LEU A 21 -2.83 4.84 -3.22
CA LEU A 21 -4.03 4.55 -4.01
C LEU A 21 -3.78 3.48 -5.07
N LEU A 22 -2.68 3.60 -5.83
CA LEU A 22 -2.34 2.64 -6.87
C LEU A 22 -2.07 1.25 -6.29
N LEU A 23 -1.34 1.15 -5.18
CA LEU A 23 -1.03 -0.12 -4.51
C LEU A 23 -2.27 -0.76 -3.87
N ALA A 24 -3.08 0.04 -3.16
CA ALA A 24 -4.32 -0.42 -2.54
C ALA A 24 -5.35 -0.91 -3.57
N THR A 25 -5.35 -0.29 -4.76
CA THR A 25 -6.30 -0.64 -5.82
C THR A 25 -5.66 -1.66 -6.77
N PHE A 26 -4.86 -1.21 -7.73
CA PHE A 26 -4.32 -2.04 -8.80
C PHE A 26 -3.35 -3.10 -8.29
N GLY A 27 -2.51 -2.77 -7.30
CA GLY A 27 -1.59 -3.72 -6.70
C GLY A 27 -2.32 -4.88 -6.04
N SER A 28 -3.32 -4.58 -5.21
CA SER A 28 -4.07 -5.60 -4.47
C SER A 28 -4.94 -6.46 -5.39
N PHE A 29 -5.57 -5.85 -6.41
CA PHE A 29 -6.27 -6.62 -7.44
C PHE A 29 -5.32 -7.52 -8.23
N GLY A 30 -4.18 -6.99 -8.71
CA GLY A 30 -3.21 -7.77 -9.49
C GLY A 30 -2.61 -8.94 -8.71
N ALA A 31 -2.22 -8.71 -7.46
CA ALA A 31 -1.68 -9.76 -6.60
C ALA A 31 -2.73 -10.84 -6.26
N GLY A 32 -3.98 -10.43 -6.01
CA GLY A 32 -5.10 -11.36 -5.79
C GLY A 32 -5.40 -12.23 -7.01
N PHE A 33 -5.45 -11.64 -8.20
CA PHE A 33 -5.63 -12.39 -9.45
C PHE A 33 -4.46 -13.34 -9.72
N GLY A 34 -3.22 -12.90 -9.47
CA GLY A 34 -2.03 -13.74 -9.62
C GLY A 34 -2.09 -15.00 -8.76
N ILE A 35 -2.33 -14.85 -7.46
CA ILE A 35 -2.40 -15.98 -6.53
C ILE A 35 -3.58 -16.92 -6.82
N MET A 36 -4.74 -16.38 -7.20
CA MET A 36 -5.87 -17.22 -7.60
C MET A 36 -5.56 -18.03 -8.86
N THR A 37 -4.81 -17.44 -9.80
CA THR A 37 -4.37 -18.10 -11.03
C THR A 37 -3.32 -19.17 -10.74
N ASP A 38 -2.34 -18.89 -9.88
CA ASP A 38 -1.33 -19.86 -9.46
C ASP A 38 -1.97 -21.04 -8.72
N CYS A 39 -2.89 -20.76 -7.79
CA CYS A 39 -3.64 -21.81 -7.09
C CYS A 39 -4.42 -22.72 -8.06
N THR A 40 -5.05 -22.12 -9.07
CA THR A 40 -5.80 -22.87 -10.09
C THR A 40 -4.85 -23.73 -10.96
N ASN A 41 -3.69 -23.20 -11.36
CA ASN A 41 -2.75 -23.90 -12.24
C ASN A 41 -1.90 -24.95 -11.51
N THR A 42 -1.52 -24.71 -10.26
CA THR A 42 -0.58 -25.56 -9.51
C THR A 42 -1.29 -26.66 -8.73
N PHE A 43 -2.47 -26.38 -8.15
CA PHE A 43 -3.17 -27.33 -7.28
C PHE A 43 -4.53 -27.79 -7.83
N SER A 44 -4.95 -27.28 -8.99
CA SER A 44 -6.28 -27.57 -9.58
C SER A 44 -7.44 -27.29 -8.62
N CYS A 45 -7.25 -26.37 -7.69
CA CYS A 45 -8.24 -26.00 -6.69
C CYS A 45 -8.26 -24.49 -6.43
N THR A 46 -9.38 -24.01 -5.90
CA THR A 46 -9.60 -22.59 -5.61
C THR A 46 -9.05 -22.20 -4.24
N VAL A 47 -8.86 -20.89 -4.03
CA VAL A 47 -8.47 -20.30 -2.72
C VAL A 47 -9.42 -20.65 -1.57
N THR A 48 -10.65 -21.05 -1.87
CA THR A 48 -11.65 -21.49 -0.89
C THR A 48 -11.69 -22.99 -0.63
N SER A 49 -11.05 -23.81 -1.47
CA SER A 49 -11.13 -25.27 -1.43
C SER A 49 -9.83 -25.97 -1.00
N CYS A 50 -8.72 -25.23 -0.90
CA CYS A 50 -7.41 -25.76 -0.54
C CYS A 50 -6.74 -24.94 0.58
N SER A 51 -6.23 -25.63 1.61
CA SER A 51 -5.56 -24.98 2.76
C SER A 51 -4.35 -24.10 2.43
N PRO A 52 -3.43 -24.43 1.49
CA PRO A 52 -2.31 -23.55 1.19
C PRO A 52 -2.77 -22.24 0.51
N CYS A 53 -3.77 -22.34 -0.36
CA CYS A 53 -4.36 -21.19 -1.06
C CYS A 53 -5.24 -20.31 -0.16
N ALA A 54 -5.89 -20.88 0.86
CA ALA A 54 -6.61 -20.10 1.87
C ALA A 54 -5.66 -19.27 2.74
N THR A 55 -4.46 -19.79 3.02
CA THR A 55 -3.44 -19.07 3.79
C THR A 55 -2.89 -17.88 2.99
N ALA A 56 -2.67 -18.07 1.69
CA ALA A 56 -2.24 -17.03 0.77
C ALA A 56 -3.27 -15.88 0.67
N ASP A 57 -4.56 -16.23 0.57
CA ASP A 57 -5.67 -15.27 0.55
C ASP A 57 -5.77 -14.46 1.85
N GLY A 58 -5.51 -15.10 3.00
CA GLY A 58 -5.41 -14.42 4.29
C GLY A 58 -4.32 -13.34 4.34
N TRP A 59 -3.13 -13.62 3.79
CA TRP A 59 -2.04 -12.65 3.70
C TRP A 59 -2.35 -11.48 2.76
N LEU A 60 -3.00 -11.75 1.62
CA LEU A 60 -3.46 -10.72 0.69
C LEU A 60 -4.52 -9.82 1.34
N THR A 61 -5.50 -10.41 2.01
CA THR A 61 -6.56 -9.67 2.71
C THR A 61 -5.97 -8.80 3.81
N GLY A 62 -5.04 -9.34 4.61
CA GLY A 62 -4.32 -8.58 5.63
C GLY A 62 -3.51 -7.42 5.03
N GLY A 63 -2.82 -7.67 3.92
CA GLY A 63 -2.09 -6.64 3.18
C GLY A 63 -2.99 -5.53 2.65
N TRP A 64 -4.16 -5.88 2.09
CA TRP A 64 -5.15 -4.92 1.62
C TRP A 64 -5.69 -4.04 2.76
N ILE A 65 -6.06 -4.64 3.89
CA ILE A 65 -6.53 -3.90 5.07
C ILE A 65 -5.45 -2.91 5.54
N ALA A 66 -4.19 -3.36 5.63
CA ALA A 66 -3.08 -2.50 6.05
C ALA A 66 -2.82 -1.35 5.07
N GLN A 67 -2.95 -1.58 3.75
CA GLN A 67 -2.92 -0.51 2.76
C GLN A 67 -4.08 0.48 2.93
N GLY A 68 -5.28 -0.01 3.23
CA GLY A 68 -6.44 0.83 3.56
C GLY A 68 -6.18 1.75 4.76
N VAL A 69 -5.53 1.23 5.80
CA VAL A 69 -5.12 2.03 6.97
C VAL A 69 -4.07 3.08 6.60
N LEU A 70 -3.08 2.72 5.78
CA LEU A 70 -2.07 3.68 5.28
C LEU A 70 -2.71 4.79 4.41
N LEU A 71 -3.73 4.45 3.64
CA LEU A 71 -4.50 5.43 2.86
C LEU A 71 -5.21 6.43 3.77
N LEU A 72 -5.89 5.95 4.81
CA LEU A 72 -6.54 6.80 5.81
C LEU A 72 -5.53 7.71 6.52
N ALA A 73 -4.37 7.16 6.90
CA ALA A 73 -3.28 7.95 7.47
C ALA A 73 -2.80 9.05 6.50
N GLY A 74 -2.66 8.73 5.21
CA GLY A 74 -2.32 9.69 4.16
C GLY A 74 -3.36 10.82 4.03
N VAL A 75 -4.65 10.50 4.10
CA VAL A 75 -5.74 11.49 4.08
C VAL A 75 -5.67 12.41 5.30
N VAL A 76 -5.44 11.86 6.50
CA VAL A 76 -5.28 12.66 7.73
C VAL A 76 -4.08 13.62 7.59
N LEU A 77 -2.94 13.15 7.09
CA LEU A 77 -1.78 14.00 6.82
C LEU A 77 -2.09 15.10 5.81
N ALA A 78 -2.91 14.80 4.79
CA ALA A 78 -3.36 15.80 3.83
C ALA A 78 -4.21 16.88 4.49
N VAL A 79 -5.16 16.51 5.34
CA VAL A 79 -5.99 17.46 6.09
C VAL A 79 -5.14 18.31 7.03
N LEU A 80 -4.19 17.71 7.76
CA LEU A 80 -3.27 18.44 8.65
C LEU A 80 -2.37 19.41 7.86
N SER A 81 -1.89 19.01 6.68
CA SER A 81 -1.12 19.87 5.79
C SER A 81 -1.94 21.07 5.30
N ALA A 82 -3.22 20.85 4.94
CA ALA A 82 -4.13 21.88 4.47
C ALA A 82 -4.45 22.89 5.58
N ARG A 83 -4.58 22.41 6.83
CA ARG A 83 -4.77 23.24 8.03
C ARG A 83 -3.48 23.91 8.53
N ARG A 84 -2.33 23.67 7.88
CA ARG A 84 -1.00 24.14 8.30
C ARG A 84 -0.61 23.76 9.74
N VAL A 85 -1.15 22.66 10.26
CA VAL A 85 -0.90 22.18 11.61
C VAL A 85 0.30 21.23 11.61
N ARG A 86 1.28 21.45 12.48
CA ARG A 86 2.46 20.59 12.67
C ARG A 86 3.18 20.18 11.36
N LEU A 87 3.38 21.15 10.47
CA LEU A 87 4.05 20.98 9.17
C LEU A 87 5.35 20.14 9.17
N PRO A 88 6.30 20.28 10.13
CA PRO A 88 7.50 19.46 10.12
C PRO A 88 7.22 17.97 10.39
N ALA A 89 6.24 17.65 11.24
CA ALA A 89 5.83 16.28 11.50
C ALA A 89 5.12 15.68 10.28
N VAL A 90 4.23 16.46 9.64
CA VAL A 90 3.53 16.04 8.42
C VAL A 90 4.52 15.75 7.28
N ARG A 91 5.57 16.56 7.13
CA ARG A 91 6.61 16.35 6.11
C ARG A 91 7.39 15.05 6.34
N ARG A 92 7.78 14.75 7.57
CA ARG A 92 8.46 13.48 7.91
C ARG A 92 7.54 12.29 7.67
N ALA A 93 6.29 12.36 8.12
CA ALA A 93 5.33 11.29 7.93
C ALA A 93 5.03 11.03 6.45
N ALA A 94 4.87 12.10 5.64
CA ALA A 94 4.66 11.98 4.20
C ALA A 94 5.85 11.31 3.48
N LEU A 95 7.09 11.59 3.90
CA LEU A 95 8.29 10.96 3.30
C LEU A 95 8.38 9.46 3.60
N VAL A 96 7.85 9.00 4.74
CA VAL A 96 7.91 7.58 5.14
C VAL A 96 6.70 6.79 4.62
N LEU A 97 5.55 7.44 4.43
CA LEU A 97 4.30 6.76 4.05
C LEU A 97 4.40 5.98 2.74
N GLY A 98 4.96 6.60 1.68
CA GLY A 98 5.13 5.95 0.38
C GLY A 98 6.05 4.72 0.43
N PRO A 99 7.29 4.84 0.95
CA PRO A 99 8.19 3.71 1.14
C PRO A 99 7.59 2.61 2.03
N LEU A 100 6.91 2.98 3.11
CA LEU A 100 6.27 2.03 4.02
C LEU A 100 5.18 1.23 3.30
N ALA A 101 4.33 1.89 2.50
CA ALA A 101 3.31 1.24 1.70
C ALA A 101 3.93 0.27 0.67
N ALA A 102 5.02 0.67 0.02
CA ALA A 102 5.71 -0.19 -0.95
C ALA A 102 6.32 -1.44 -0.27
N VAL A 103 7.06 -1.25 0.83
CA VAL A 103 7.66 -2.36 1.59
C VAL A 103 6.57 -3.31 2.08
N LEU A 104 5.50 -2.78 2.65
CA LEU A 104 4.41 -3.60 3.16
C LEU A 104 3.76 -4.43 2.05
N PHE A 105 3.49 -3.82 0.89
CA PHE A 105 2.94 -4.54 -0.27
C PHE A 105 3.85 -5.67 -0.74
N VAL A 106 5.16 -5.39 -0.87
CA VAL A 106 6.14 -6.39 -1.30
C VAL A 106 6.19 -7.53 -0.30
N VAL A 107 6.30 -7.23 0.99
CA VAL A 107 6.35 -8.25 2.05
C VAL A 107 5.10 -9.12 2.03
N THR A 108 3.90 -8.53 2.02
CA THR A 108 2.65 -9.31 2.04
C THR A 108 2.49 -10.17 0.80
N THR A 109 2.88 -9.65 -0.37
CA THR A 109 2.83 -10.41 -1.63
C THR A 109 3.82 -11.56 -1.61
N THR A 110 5.06 -11.31 -1.18
CA THR A 110 6.13 -12.33 -1.15
C THR A 110 5.80 -13.44 -0.16
N VAL A 111 5.28 -13.07 1.03
CA VAL A 111 4.83 -14.03 2.03
C VAL A 111 3.67 -14.84 1.45
N ALA A 112 2.67 -14.19 0.84
CA ALA A 112 1.54 -14.90 0.24
C ALA A 112 2.00 -15.92 -0.82
N THR A 113 2.91 -15.55 -1.73
CA THR A 113 3.45 -16.45 -2.77
C THR A 113 4.35 -17.57 -2.24
N THR A 114 4.90 -17.44 -1.04
CA THR A 114 5.72 -18.49 -0.40
C THR A 114 4.94 -19.33 0.61
N SER A 115 3.66 -19.01 0.83
CA SER A 115 2.77 -19.69 1.77
C SER A 115 2.12 -20.96 1.20
N PHE A 116 2.30 -21.22 -0.09
CA PHE A 116 1.70 -22.35 -0.80
C PHE A 116 2.70 -23.06 -1.70
#